data_AF-A0A151SW25-F1
#
_entry.id   AF-A0A151SW25-F1
#
_cell.length_a   1.000
_cell.length_b   1.000
_cell.length_c   1.000
_cell.angle_alpha   90.00
_cell.angle_beta   90.00
_cell.angle_gamma   90.00
#
_symmetry.space_group_name_H-M   'P 1'
#
loop_
_entity.id
_entity.type
_entity.pdbx_description
1 polymer ?
#
loop_
_entity_poly.entity_id
_entity_poly.type
_entity_poly.pdbx_seq_one_letter_code
_entity_poly.pdbx_strand_id
1 'polypeptide(L)'
;MDVETMFLNGNIDKTIFMMQPKNFVQKNSKNLVYKLKKSIYGFKQASRQWYFKFHHVITMCGFEANLVDDCIYHKFYGSKYIFLVLYVDDILLANNDIDILHETKRFLAKNFDMKDLGNASFVLGIKIHRDHSQGSLRLS
;
A
#
# COMPACT_ATOMS: atom_id res chain seq x y z
N MET A 1 -5.57 6.90 -0.03
CA MET A 1 -4.47 6.88 -1.01
C MET A 1 -4.39 5.47 -1.56
N ASP A 2 -3.87 5.31 -2.76
CA ASP A 2 -3.77 4.03 -3.45
C ASP A 2 -2.35 3.84 -3.98
N VAL A 3 -1.80 2.63 -3.85
CA VAL A 3 -0.45 2.30 -4.30
C VAL A 3 -0.49 1.73 -5.70
N GLU A 4 0.11 2.44 -6.66
CA GLU A 4 0.18 1.92 -8.03
C GLU A 4 1.11 0.71 -8.10
N THR A 5 0.62 -0.36 -8.73
CA THR A 5 1.39 -1.58 -9.02
C THR A 5 2.04 -2.22 -7.78
N MET A 6 1.34 -2.27 -6.64
CA MET A 6 1.92 -2.64 -5.34
C MET A 6 2.77 -3.93 -5.34
N PHE A 7 2.38 -4.95 -6.12
CA PHE A 7 3.15 -6.21 -6.18
C PHE A 7 4.53 -6.04 -6.81
N LEU A 8 4.76 -5.03 -7.63
CA LEU A 8 6.09 -4.73 -8.20
C LEU A 8 7.04 -4.09 -7.18
N ASN A 9 6.50 -3.57 -6.07
CA ASN A 9 7.31 -2.98 -5.00
C ASN A 9 7.96 -4.06 -4.11
N GLY A 10 7.39 -5.27 -4.08
CA GLY A 10 7.96 -6.41 -3.36
C GLY A 10 9.25 -6.94 -4.00
N ASN A 11 10.24 -7.22 -3.16
CA ASN A 11 11.44 -7.92 -3.60
C ASN A 11 11.17 -9.43 -3.69
N ILE A 12 11.90 -10.12 -4.58
CA ILE A 12 11.83 -11.58 -4.65
C ILE A 12 12.98 -12.18 -3.85
N ASP A 13 12.64 -12.91 -2.79
CA ASP A 13 13.62 -13.58 -1.92
C ASP A 13 14.20 -14.87 -2.53
N LYS A 14 13.66 -15.32 -3.66
CA LYS A 14 14.04 -16.54 -4.35
C LYS A 14 14.30 -16.25 -5.82
N THR A 15 15.22 -17.01 -6.43
CA THR A 15 15.35 -16.98 -7.90
C THR A 15 14.16 -17.68 -8.52
N ILE A 16 13.33 -16.93 -9.23
CA ILE A 16 12.14 -17.44 -9.92
C ILE A 16 12.30 -17.20 -11.42
N PHE A 17 12.02 -18.25 -12.19
CA PHE A 17 11.93 -18.19 -13.64
C PHE A 17 10.47 -18.33 -14.07
N MET A 18 10.09 -17.61 -15.12
CA MET A 18 8.77 -17.64 -15.73
C MET A 18 8.91 -18.00 -17.21
N MET A 19 7.99 -18.82 -17.72
CA MET A 19 7.92 -19.04 -19.17
C MET A 19 7.64 -17.73 -19.89
N GLN A 20 8.16 -17.59 -21.11
CA GLN A 20 7.89 -16.40 -21.91
C GLN A 20 6.37 -16.23 -22.12
N PRO A 21 5.81 -15.05 -21.81
CA PRO A 21 4.39 -14.78 -22.05
C PRO A 21 4.07 -14.92 -23.53
N LYS A 22 2.81 -15.32 -23.84
CA LYS A 22 2.31 -15.27 -25.21
C LYS A 22 2.52 -13.85 -25.77
N ASN A 23 3.02 -13.75 -26.99
CA ASN A 23 3.40 -12.50 -27.69
C ASN A 23 4.70 -11.81 -27.22
N PHE A 24 5.39 -12.33 -26.20
CA PHE A 24 6.71 -11.85 -25.76
C PHE A 24 7.81 -12.92 -25.94
N VAL A 25 7.53 -13.93 -26.76
CA VAL A 25 8.49 -14.97 -27.11
C VAL A 25 9.49 -14.39 -28.10
N GLN A 26 10.76 -14.38 -27.73
CA GLN A 26 11.82 -13.86 -28.58
C GLN A 26 12.06 -14.82 -29.77
N LYS A 27 12.23 -14.26 -30.98
CA LYS A 27 12.43 -15.06 -32.21
C LYS A 27 13.69 -15.93 -32.05
N ASN A 28 13.55 -17.23 -32.33
CA ASN A 28 14.57 -18.27 -32.21
C ASN A 28 14.98 -18.66 -30.78
N SER A 29 14.25 -18.23 -29.74
CA SER A 29 14.58 -18.48 -28.33
C SER A 29 13.45 -19.17 -27.57
N LYS A 30 12.76 -20.14 -28.18
CA LYS A 30 11.59 -20.83 -27.56
C LYS A 30 11.90 -21.51 -26.21
N ASN A 31 13.15 -21.90 -25.98
CA ASN A 31 13.57 -22.59 -24.75
C ASN A 31 14.04 -21.63 -23.64
N LEU A 32 14.05 -20.31 -23.89
CA LEU A 32 14.42 -19.34 -22.86
C LEU A 32 13.27 -19.11 -21.87
N VAL A 33 13.67 -18.74 -20.66
CA VAL A 33 12.77 -18.34 -19.58
C VAL A 33 13.21 -16.97 -19.06
N TYR A 34 12.28 -16.19 -18.53
CA TYR A 34 12.60 -14.91 -17.91
C TYR A 34 12.90 -15.11 -16.43
N LYS A 35 14.04 -14.59 -15.97
CA LYS A 35 14.31 -14.43 -14.54
C LYS A 35 13.59 -13.18 -14.04
N LEU A 36 12.69 -13.35 -13.09
CA LEU A 36 11.97 -12.23 -12.50
C LEU A 36 12.87 -11.49 -11.50
N LYS A 37 12.81 -10.16 -11.55
CA LYS A 37 13.53 -9.26 -10.63
C LYS A 37 12.64 -8.68 -9.54
N LYS A 38 11.32 -8.63 -9.76
CA LYS A 38 10.30 -8.11 -8.85
C LYS A 38 9.13 -9.09 -8.73
N SER A 39 8.43 -9.09 -7.59
CA SER A 39 7.22 -9.90 -7.46
C SER A 39 6.15 -9.41 -8.44
N ILE A 40 5.30 -10.32 -8.91
CA ILE A 40 4.17 -10.01 -9.80
C ILE A 40 2.89 -10.58 -9.21
N TYR A 41 1.75 -10.08 -9.68
CA TYR A 41 0.44 -10.60 -9.33
C TYR A 41 0.35 -12.11 -9.61
N GLY A 42 -0.34 -12.85 -8.74
CA GLY A 42 -0.52 -14.30 -8.89
C GLY A 42 0.58 -15.16 -8.23
N PHE A 43 1.68 -14.56 -7.75
CA PHE A 43 2.57 -15.28 -6.85
C PHE A 43 1.99 -15.37 -5.44
N LYS A 44 1.97 -16.59 -4.90
CA LYS A 44 1.53 -16.87 -3.53
C LYS A 44 2.21 -15.99 -2.48
N GLN A 45 3.46 -15.58 -2.71
CA GLN A 45 4.19 -14.71 -1.79
C GLN A 45 4.13 -13.21 -2.10
N ALA A 46 3.56 -12.76 -3.23
CA ALA A 46 3.66 -11.36 -3.63
C ALA A 46 3.03 -10.40 -2.60
N SER A 47 1.83 -10.73 -2.09
CA SER A 47 1.17 -9.94 -1.04
C SER A 47 2.00 -9.86 0.23
N ARG A 48 2.65 -10.96 0.62
CA ARG A 48 3.52 -11.03 1.81
C ARG A 48 4.77 -10.16 1.63
N GLN A 49 5.39 -10.18 0.45
CA GLN A 49 6.56 -9.36 0.17
C GLN A 49 6.24 -7.87 0.10
N TRP A 50 5.08 -7.54 -0.47
CA TRP A 50 4.54 -6.20 -0.39
C TRP A 50 4.35 -5.75 1.05
N TYR A 51 3.67 -6.55 1.88
CA TYR A 51 3.46 -6.25 3.29
C TYR A 51 4.78 -5.97 4.03
N PHE A 52 5.80 -6.84 3.88
CA PHE A 52 7.09 -6.60 4.55
C PHE A 52 7.80 -5.34 4.07
N LYS A 53 7.76 -5.08 2.75
CA LYS A 53 8.33 -3.85 2.20
C LYS A 53 7.62 -2.61 2.76
N PHE A 54 6.29 -2.64 2.81
CA PHE A 54 5.47 -1.57 3.35
C PHE A 54 5.75 -1.38 4.85
N HIS A 55 5.66 -2.45 5.63
CA HIS A 55 5.91 -2.47 7.06
C HIS A 55 7.28 -1.86 7.41
N HIS A 56 8.33 -2.29 6.70
CA HIS A 56 9.66 -1.73 6.90
C HIS A 56 9.73 -0.23 6.60
N VAL A 57 9.10 0.23 5.51
CA VAL A 57 9.10 1.66 5.13
C VAL A 57 8.29 2.51 6.11
N ILE A 58 7.12 2.04 6.54
CA ILE A 58 6.23 2.83 7.40
C ILE A 58 6.74 2.92 8.84
N THR A 59 7.38 1.86 9.34
CA THR A 59 8.06 1.89 10.65
C THR A 59 9.26 2.84 10.64
N MET A 60 10.00 2.94 9.53
CA MET A 60 11.04 3.98 9.35
C MET A 60 10.48 5.41 9.34
N CYS A 61 9.20 5.58 9.00
CA CYS A 61 8.49 6.86 9.16
C CYS A 61 8.11 7.15 10.62
N GLY A 62 8.33 6.21 11.54
CA GLY A 62 7.99 6.32 12.96
C GLY A 62 6.55 5.91 13.29
N PHE A 63 5.90 5.13 12.42
CA PHE A 63 4.65 4.46 12.78
C PHE A 63 4.92 3.17 13.56
N GLU A 64 4.02 2.85 14.47
CA GLU A 64 3.99 1.58 15.19
C GLU A 64 2.82 0.73 14.68
N ALA A 65 3.07 -0.56 14.48
CA ALA A 65 2.02 -1.51 14.14
C ALA A 65 1.13 -1.75 15.36
N ASN A 66 -0.17 -1.90 15.14
CA ASN A 66 -1.11 -2.28 16.18
C ASN A 66 -0.85 -3.73 16.62
N LEU A 67 -1.02 -4.02 17.92
CA LEU A 67 -0.76 -5.35 18.49
C LEU A 67 -1.81 -6.41 18.13
N VAL A 68 -2.99 -5.97 17.70
CA VAL A 68 -4.15 -6.85 17.42
C VAL A 68 -4.35 -7.03 15.92
N ASP A 69 -4.12 -5.99 15.12
CA ASP A 69 -4.33 -6.02 13.67
C ASP A 69 -3.13 -5.44 12.91
N ASP A 70 -2.41 -6.31 12.20
CA ASP A 70 -1.21 -6.00 11.41
C ASP A 70 -1.45 -5.01 10.27
N CYS A 71 -2.70 -4.79 9.88
CA CYS A 71 -3.09 -3.81 8.86
C CYS A 71 -3.23 -2.39 9.42
N ILE A 72 -3.21 -2.22 10.75
CA ILE A 72 -3.40 -0.94 11.42
C ILE A 72 -2.07 -0.45 11.97
N TYR A 73 -1.72 0.78 11.62
CA TYR A 73 -0.56 1.50 12.13
C TYR A 73 -1.01 2.79 12.80
N HIS A 74 -0.27 3.22 13.80
CA HIS A 74 -0.55 4.46 14.51
C HIS A 74 0.74 5.21 14.81
N LYS A 75 0.61 6.53 14.97
CA LYS A 75 1.71 7.42 15.31
C LYS A 75 1.19 8.56 16.15
N PHE A 76 1.82 8.79 17.30
CA PHE A 76 1.42 9.80 18.27
C PHE A 76 2.56 10.81 18.50
N TYR A 77 2.21 12.08 18.56
CA TYR A 77 3.10 13.21 18.86
C TYR A 77 2.41 14.16 19.84
N GLY A 78 2.56 13.89 21.14
CA GLY A 78 1.81 14.60 22.17
C GLY A 78 0.30 14.40 21.97
N SER A 79 -0.44 15.49 21.72
CA SER A 79 -1.88 15.44 21.42
C SER A 79 -2.21 15.14 19.96
N LYS A 80 -1.21 15.19 19.06
CA LYS A 80 -1.42 14.94 17.63
C LYS A 80 -1.30 13.44 17.34
N TYR A 81 -2.13 12.94 16.42
CA TYR A 81 -2.12 11.53 16.04
C TYR A 81 -2.50 11.33 14.58
N ILE A 82 -2.01 10.22 14.03
CA ILE A 82 -2.46 9.68 12.75
C ILE A 82 -2.53 8.16 12.83
N PHE A 83 -3.61 7.62 12.31
CA PHE A 83 -3.84 6.21 12.05
C PHE A 83 -3.76 5.95 10.56
N LEU A 84 -3.13 4.84 10.21
CA LEU A 84 -3.02 4.34 8.85
C LEU A 84 -3.59 2.93 8.83
N VAL A 85 -4.55 2.68 7.95
CA VAL A 85 -5.08 1.34 7.69
C VAL A 85 -4.68 0.94 6.28
N LEU A 86 -3.92 -0.14 6.16
CA LEU A 86 -3.49 -0.72 4.89
C LEU A 86 -4.42 -1.88 4.53
N TYR A 87 -5.04 -1.83 3.36
CA TYR A 87 -5.73 -2.97 2.78
C TYR A 87 -5.21 -3.20 1.36
N VAL A 88 -4.35 -4.20 1.20
CA VAL A 88 -3.76 -4.54 -0.12
C VAL A 88 -3.03 -3.31 -0.71
N ASP A 89 -3.64 -2.61 -1.65
CA ASP A 89 -3.20 -1.38 -2.32
C ASP A 89 -3.83 -0.09 -1.75
N ASP A 90 -4.99 -0.19 -1.09
CA ASP A 90 -5.68 0.91 -0.45
C ASP A 90 -5.04 1.31 0.89
N ILE A 91 -4.87 2.61 1.11
CA ILE A 91 -4.39 3.21 2.36
C ILE A 91 -5.39 4.26 2.84
N LEU A 92 -6.02 3.99 3.98
CA LEU A 92 -6.87 4.96 4.67
C LEU A 92 -6.07 5.68 5.76
N LEU A 93 -6.16 7.00 5.79
CA LEU A 93 -5.50 7.85 6.79
C LEU A 93 -6.55 8.59 7.62
N ALA A 94 -6.46 8.48 8.95
CA ALA A 94 -7.30 9.22 9.88
C ALA A 94 -6.41 9.99 10.86
N ASN A 95 -6.59 11.30 10.99
CA ASN A 95 -5.72 12.16 11.80
C ASN A 95 -6.55 13.25 12.50
N ASN A 96 -5.94 13.93 13.46
CA ASN A 96 -6.45 15.18 14.04
C ASN A 96 -5.57 16.40 13.72
N ASP A 97 -4.56 16.25 12.86
CA ASP A 97 -3.60 17.29 12.53
C ASP A 97 -3.22 17.20 11.05
N ILE A 98 -3.48 18.30 10.33
CA ILE A 98 -3.34 18.36 8.87
C ILE A 98 -1.86 18.32 8.42
N ASP A 99 -0.95 18.84 9.24
CA ASP A 99 0.47 18.86 8.90
C ASP A 99 1.05 17.44 8.92
N ILE A 100 0.71 16.66 9.95
CA ILE A 100 1.08 15.24 10.02
C ILE A 100 0.49 14.45 8.85
N LEU A 101 -0.74 14.75 8.44
CA LEU A 101 -1.34 14.13 7.25
C LEU A 101 -0.49 14.42 6.01
N HIS A 102 -0.15 15.69 5.77
CA HIS A 102 0.61 16.11 4.59
C HIS A 102 2.04 15.56 4.60
N GLU A 103 2.69 15.51 5.76
CA GLU A 103 3.99 14.86 5.93
C GLU A 103 3.91 13.37 5.60
N THR A 104 2.93 12.66 6.14
CA THR A 104 2.73 11.22 5.89
C THR A 104 2.47 10.95 4.41
N LYS A 105 1.59 11.73 3.77
CA LYS A 105 1.32 11.62 2.33
C LYS A 105 2.59 11.82 1.49
N ARG A 106 3.38 12.85 1.79
CA ARG A 106 4.65 13.12 1.09
C ARG A 106 5.67 12.00 1.31
N PHE A 107 5.75 11.46 2.52
CA PHE A 107 6.64 10.35 2.82
C PHE A 107 6.26 9.10 2.02
N LEU A 108 4.97 8.74 1.99
CA LEU A 108 4.47 7.61 1.21
C LEU A 108 4.76 7.80 -0.29
N ALA A 109 4.42 8.97 -0.85
CA ALA A 109 4.65 9.29 -2.27
C ALA A 109 6.14 9.36 -2.66
N LYS A 110 7.04 9.56 -1.71
CA LYS A 110 8.49 9.49 -1.94
C LYS A 110 8.99 8.04 -2.03
N ASN A 111 8.35 7.11 -1.34
CA ASN A 111 8.80 5.72 -1.24
C ASN A 111 8.07 4.76 -2.17
N PHE A 112 6.86 5.12 -2.60
CA PHE A 112 6.00 4.33 -3.45
C PHE A 112 5.37 5.23 -4.52
N ASP A 113 5.01 4.64 -5.65
CA ASP A 113 4.17 5.32 -6.61
C ASP A 113 2.74 5.37 -6.06
N MET A 114 2.26 6.57 -5.80
CA MET A 114 1.08 6.81 -4.98
C MET A 114 0.08 7.70 -5.70
N LYS A 115 -1.19 7.31 -5.66
CA LYS A 115 -2.31 8.15 -6.04
C LYS A 115 -3.03 8.66 -4.81
N ASP A 116 -3.13 9.98 -4.68
CA ASP A 116 -3.99 10.60 -3.67
C ASP A 116 -5.42 10.70 -4.22
N LEU A 117 -6.34 10.03 -3.54
CA LEU A 117 -7.77 10.00 -3.90
C LEU A 117 -8.57 11.09 -3.17
N GLY A 118 -7.90 11.96 -2.40
CA GLY A 118 -8.53 13.03 -1.64
C GLY A 118 -9.21 12.51 -0.37
N ASN A 119 -10.32 13.15 0.01
CA ASN A 119 -11.08 12.77 1.19
C ASN A 119 -11.71 11.39 1.02
N ALA A 120 -11.66 10.59 2.08
CA ALA A 120 -12.24 9.25 2.08
C ALA A 120 -13.75 9.31 1.82
N SER A 121 -14.15 8.79 0.67
CA SER A 121 -15.55 8.69 0.22
C SER A 121 -15.96 7.25 -0.08
N PHE A 122 -14.99 6.36 -0.27
CA PHE A 122 -15.16 4.93 -0.42
C PHE A 122 -13.99 4.19 0.22
N VAL A 123 -14.26 3.02 0.82
CA VAL A 123 -13.24 2.08 1.30
C VAL A 123 -13.83 0.67 1.22
N LEU A 124 -13.12 -0.27 0.58
CA LEU A 124 -13.55 -1.68 0.47
C LEU A 124 -14.98 -1.89 -0.09
N GLY A 125 -15.39 -1.04 -1.03
CA GLY A 125 -16.75 -1.07 -1.59
C GLY A 125 -17.84 -0.46 -0.69
N ILE A 126 -17.47 0.06 0.48
CA ILE A 126 -18.37 0.79 1.38
C ILE A 126 -18.25 2.28 1.09
N LYS A 127 -19.38 2.96 0.86
CA LYS A 127 -19.39 4.40 0.68
C LYS A 127 -19.40 5.10 2.04
N ILE A 128 -18.54 6.10 2.18
CA ILE A 128 -18.42 6.94 3.37
C ILE A 128 -19.06 8.29 3.06
N HIS A 129 -20.05 8.68 3.86
CA HIS A 129 -20.62 10.02 3.84
C HIS A 129 -20.21 10.72 5.13
N ARG A 130 -19.48 11.83 5.00
CA ARG A 130 -19.01 12.61 6.13
C ARG A 130 -19.53 14.04 6.03
N ASP A 131 -20.26 14.47 7.05
CA ASP A 131 -20.71 15.85 7.18
C ASP A 131 -20.04 16.47 8.42
N HIS A 132 -19.08 17.36 8.17
CA HIS A 132 -18.36 18.06 9.22
C HIS A 132 -19.23 19.09 9.96
N SER A 133 -20.22 19.68 9.29
CA SER A 133 -21.12 20.67 9.89
C SER A 133 -22.05 20.03 10.91
N GLN A 134 -22.51 18.81 10.62
CA GLN A 134 -23.37 18.03 11.50
C GLN A 134 -22.59 17.04 12.40
N GLY A 135 -21.27 16.97 12.25
CA GLY A 135 -20.44 15.99 12.96
C GLY A 135 -20.82 14.52 12.67
N SER A 136 -21.42 14.24 11.50
CA SER A 136 -21.98 12.93 11.19
C SER A 136 -21.09 12.12 10.24
N LEU A 137 -21.07 10.81 10.45
CA LEU A 137 -20.41 9.83 9.58
C LEU A 137 -21.38 8.67 9.32
N ARG A 138 -21.63 8.37 8.05
CA ARG A 138 -22.55 7.30 7.62
C ARG A 138 -21.85 6.38 6.63
N LEU A 139 -22.18 5.10 6.69
CA LEU A 139 -21.70 4.06 5.79
C LEU A 139 -22.91 3.51 5.01
N SER A 140 -22.74 3.30 3.70
CA SER A 140 -23.79 2.72 2.83
C SER A 140 -23.18 1.80 1.78
#